data_AF-A0A2X2JRV1-F1
#
_entry.id   AF-A0A2X2JRV1-F1
#
_cell.length_a   1.000
_cell.length_b   1.000
_cell.length_c   1.000
_cell.angle_alpha   90.00
_cell.angle_beta   90.00
_cell.angle_gamma   90.00
#
_symmetry.space_group_name_H-M   'P 1'
#
loop_
_entity.id
_entity.type
_entity.pdbx_description
1 polymer ?
#
loop_
_entity_poly.entity_id
_entity_poly.type
_entity_poly.pdbx_seq_one_letter_code
_entity_poly.pdbx_strand_id
1 'polypeptide(L)' 'MLTAPSPAFKDFSVYVFQQALSYNEKRSKELATLTAEKRYLKLMAEQPDLLHNVPMQYIASFLGMNPKSLSCIRKQIIR' A
#
# COMPACT_ATOMS: atom_id res chain seq x y z
N MET A 1 14.95 36.11 -1.82
CA MET A 1 14.47 34.83 -2.38
C MET A 1 14.62 33.78 -1.29
N LEU A 2 13.49 33.31 -0.75
CA LEU A 2 13.44 32.41 0.40
C LEU A 2 13.97 31.02 0.00
N THR A 3 14.69 30.39 0.95
CA THR A 3 15.41 29.10 0.92
C THR A 3 16.80 29.11 0.25
N ALA A 4 17.81 29.50 1.04
CA ALA A 4 19.11 28.84 0.92
C ALA A 4 18.89 27.32 1.12
N PRO A 5 19.46 26.44 0.27
CA PRO A 5 19.29 25.01 0.41
C PRO A 5 19.95 24.57 1.73
N SER A 6 19.15 24.39 2.78
CA SER A 6 19.63 23.81 4.03
C SER A 6 20.15 22.39 3.71
N PRO A 7 21.42 22.07 3.99
CA PRO A 7 21.97 20.73 3.76
C PRO A 7 21.14 19.65 4.44
N ALA A 8 20.62 19.94 5.64
CA ALA A 8 19.73 19.05 6.37
C ALA A 8 18.41 18.77 5.61
N PHE A 9 17.85 19.75 4.93
CA PHE A 9 16.65 19.54 4.10
C PHE A 9 16.96 18.75 2.84
N LYS A 10 18.15 18.95 2.24
CA LYS A 10 18.61 18.15 1.10
C LYS A 10 18.69 16.68 1.48
N ASP A 11 19.39 16.34 2.56
CA ASP A 11 19.58 14.95 2.98
C ASP A 11 18.26 14.31 3.42
N PHE A 12 17.43 15.05 4.15
CA PHE A 12 16.07 14.61 4.50
C PHE A 12 15.23 14.32 3.25
N SER A 13 15.21 15.24 2.29
CA SER A 13 14.43 15.06 1.06
C SER A 13 14.92 13.84 0.28
N VAL A 14 16.24 13.65 0.13
CA VAL A 14 16.82 12.49 -0.55
C VAL A 14 16.41 11.20 0.16
N TYR A 15 16.49 11.16 1.48
CA TYR A 15 16.07 9.99 2.26
C TYR A 15 14.58 9.67 2.08
N VAL A 16 13.69 10.67 2.19
CA VAL A 16 12.24 10.49 1.98
C VAL A 16 11.95 10.01 0.55
N PHE A 17 12.61 10.60 -0.45
CA PHE A 17 12.44 10.18 -1.84
C PHE A 17 12.91 8.74 -2.06
N GLN A 18 14.06 8.35 -1.52
CA GLN A 18 14.56 6.98 -1.61
C GLN A 18 13.58 5.97 -1.00
N GLN A 19 12.98 6.29 0.15
CA GLN A 19 11.96 5.45 0.77
C GLN A 19 10.68 5.38 -0.07
N ALA A 20 10.21 6.51 -0.58
CA ALA A 20 9.02 6.55 -1.44
C ALA A 20 9.21 5.76 -2.74
N LEU A 21 10.41 5.82 -3.34
CA LEU A 21 10.77 5.05 -4.52
C LEU A 21 10.82 3.55 -4.22
N SER A 22 11.49 3.15 -3.14
CA SER A 22 11.59 1.75 -2.72
C SER A 22 10.21 1.15 -2.43
N TYR A 23 9.33 1.91 -1.79
CA TYR A 23 7.94 1.53 -1.54
C TYR A 23 7.15 1.38 -2.84
N ASN A 24 7.24 2.35 -3.76
CA ASN A 24 6.57 2.27 -5.05
C ASN A 24 7.05 1.08 -5.89
N GLU A 25 8.36 0.80 -5.88
CA GLU A 25 8.91 -0.32 -6.62
C GLU A 25 8.41 -1.66 -6.07
N LYS A 26 8.42 -1.86 -4.75
CA LYS A 26 7.82 -3.04 -4.11
C LYS A 26 6.35 -3.17 -4.47
N ARG A 27 5.58 -2.09 -4.33
CA ARG A 27 4.16 -2.05 -4.66
C ARG A 27 3.89 -2.40 -6.12
N SER A 28 4.69 -1.86 -7.05
CA SER A 28 4.59 -2.15 -8.48
C SER A 28 4.88 -3.62 -8.78
N LYS A 29 5.95 -4.17 -8.19
CA LYS A 29 6.29 -5.60 -8.26
C LYS A 29 5.16 -6.47 -7.72
N GLU A 30 4.59 -6.13 -6.58
CA GLU A 30 3.45 -6.84 -6.00
C GLU A 30 2.20 -6.76 -6.88
N LEU A 31 1.95 -5.61 -7.50
CA LEU A 31 0.85 -5.43 -8.44
C LEU A 31 1.01 -6.32 -9.68
N ALA A 32 2.24 -6.46 -10.18
CA ALA A 32 2.55 -7.27 -11.36
C ALA A 32 2.64 -8.78 -11.07
N THR A 33 3.10 -9.16 -9.88
CA THR A 33 3.47 -10.57 -9.58
C THR A 33 2.41 -11.29 -8.75
N LEU A 34 1.68 -10.56 -7.89
CA LEU A 34 0.70 -11.16 -6.98
C LEU A 34 -0.72 -10.98 -7.49
N THR A 35 -1.54 -12.02 -7.29
CA THR A 35 -2.99 -11.92 -7.47
C THR A 35 -3.59 -11.00 -6.43
N ALA A 36 -4.75 -10.42 -6.75
CA ALA A 36 -5.51 -9.56 -5.85
C ALA A 36 -5.70 -10.17 -4.44
N GLU A 37 -6.00 -11.45 -4.37
CA GLU A 37 -6.16 -12.21 -3.12
C GLU A 37 -4.87 -12.26 -2.30
N LYS A 38 -3.73 -12.60 -2.91
CA LYS A 38 -2.44 -12.63 -2.20
C LYS A 38 -2.05 -11.26 -1.67
N ARG A 39 -2.36 -10.18 -2.41
CA ARG A 39 -2.15 -8.81 -1.92
C ARG A 39 -3.02 -8.49 -0.70
N TYR A 40 -4.28 -8.93 -0.69
CA TYR A 40 -5.17 -8.76 0.46
C TYR A 40 -4.68 -9.50 1.70
N LEU A 41 -4.29 -10.78 1.54
CA LEU A 41 -3.74 -11.58 2.63
C LEU A 41 -2.46 -10.97 3.21
N LYS A 42 -1.60 -10.44 2.34
CA LYS A 42 -0.39 -9.73 2.76
C LYS A 42 -0.73 -8.47 3.56
N LEU A 43 -1.65 -7.64 3.07
CA LEU A 43 -2.13 -6.44 3.79
C LEU A 43 -2.71 -6.80 5.16
N MET A 44 -3.44 -7.91 5.25
CA MET A 44 -4.00 -8.42 6.50
C MET A 44 -2.94 -8.89 7.49
N ALA A 45 -1.84 -9.46 7.02
CA ALA A 45 -0.72 -9.89 7.86
C ALA A 45 0.17 -8.71 8.30
N GLU A 46 0.42 -7.74 7.41
CA GLU A 46 1.32 -6.61 7.70
C GLU A 46 0.63 -5.47 8.45
N GLN A 47 -0.64 -5.18 8.14
CA GLN A 47 -1.38 -4.05 8.70
C GLN A 47 -2.86 -4.39 8.94
N PRO A 48 -3.17 -5.23 9.94
CA PRO A 48 -4.55 -5.56 10.29
C PRO A 48 -5.37 -4.34 10.72
N ASP A 49 -4.74 -3.33 11.33
CA ASP A 49 -5.41 -2.11 11.77
C ASP A 49 -6.00 -1.30 10.61
N LEU A 50 -5.36 -1.34 9.44
CA LEU A 50 -5.85 -0.64 8.24
C LEU A 50 -7.19 -1.22 7.78
N LEU A 51 -7.38 -2.54 7.94
CA LEU A 51 -8.61 -3.24 7.56
C LEU A 51 -9.79 -2.92 8.48
N HIS A 52 -9.52 -2.56 9.74
CA HIS A 52 -10.55 -2.14 10.69
C HIS A 52 -10.93 -0.67 10.52
N ASN A 53 -9.97 0.20 10.20
CA ASN A 53 -10.18 1.64 10.13
C ASN A 53 -10.63 2.14 8.75
N VAL A 54 -10.43 1.35 7.69
CA VAL A 54 -10.70 1.77 6.31
C VAL A 54 -11.86 0.98 5.70
N PRO A 55 -12.85 1.64 5.07
CA PRO A 55 -13.91 0.94 4.36
C PRO A 55 -13.39 0.04 3.23
N MET A 56 -14.02 -1.13 3.06
CA MET A 56 -13.64 -2.15 2.08
C MET A 56 -13.55 -1.64 0.63
N GLN A 57 -14.34 -0.63 0.26
CA GLN A 57 -14.30 -0.05 -1.08
C GLN A 57 -12.93 0.59 -1.40
N TYR A 58 -12.37 1.34 -0.45
CA TYR A 58 -11.05 1.96 -0.61
C TYR A 58 -9.93 0.92 -0.61
N ILE A 59 -10.05 -0.13 0.21
CA ILE A 59 -9.09 -1.24 0.22
C ILE A 59 -9.11 -1.98 -1.11
N ALA A 60 -10.29 -2.20 -1.70
CA ALA A 60 -10.42 -2.82 -3.01
C ALA A 60 -9.77 -1.98 -4.11
N SER A 61 -10.03 -0.66 -4.14
CA SER A 61 -9.37 0.27 -5.05
C SER A 61 -7.85 0.29 -4.86
N PHE A 62 -7.39 0.32 -3.61
CA PHE A 62 -5.97 0.29 -3.26
C PHE A 62 -5.28 -1.00 -3.73
N LEU A 63 -5.97 -2.13 -3.63
CA LEU A 63 -5.48 -3.43 -4.06
C LEU A 63 -5.74 -3.69 -5.54
N GLY A 64 -6.26 -2.73 -6.31
CA GLY A 64 -6.52 -2.87 -7.75
C GLY A 64 -7.52 -3.99 -8.07
N MET A 65 -8.54 -4.17 -7.22
CA MET A 65 -9.57 -5.19 -7.41
C MET A 65 -10.97 -4.63 -7.22
N ASN A 66 -11.98 -5.35 -7.72
CA ASN A 66 -13.37 -4.98 -7.51
C ASN A 66 -13.76 -5.25 -6.03
N PRO A 67 -14.48 -4.33 -5.35
CA PRO A 67 -14.98 -4.57 -3.99
C PRO A 67 -15.82 -5.84 -3.85
N LYS A 68 -16.49 -6.30 -4.92
CA LYS A 68 -17.20 -7.58 -4.93
C LYS A 68 -16.25 -8.77 -4.77
N SER A 69 -15.09 -8.74 -5.44
CA SER A 69 -14.05 -9.78 -5.31
C SER A 69 -13.46 -9.80 -3.90
N LEU A 70 -13.20 -8.62 -3.31
CA LEU A 70 -12.72 -8.49 -1.94
C LEU A 70 -13.71 -9.10 -0.93
N SER A 71 -15.02 -8.86 -1.13
CA SER A 71 -16.08 -9.43 -0.29
C SER A 71 -16.14 -10.95 -0.37
N CYS A 72 -15.97 -11.54 -1.56
CA CYS A 72 -15.88 -12.98 -1.73
C CYS A 72 -14.68 -13.59 -0.99
N ILE A 73 -13.49 -13.01 -1.14
CA ILE A 73 -12.26 -13.47 -0.46
C ILE A 73 -12.45 -13.44 1.05
N ARG A 74 -12.97 -12.35 1.61
CA ARG A 74 -13.21 -12.23 3.06
C ARG A 74 -14.18 -13.29 3.57
N LYS A 75 -15.23 -13.61 2.80
CA LYS A 75 -16.18 -14.69 3.13
C LYS A 75 -15.55 -16.08 3.07
N GLN A 76 -14.59 -16.31 2.17
CA GLN A 76 -13.86 -17.58 2.08
C GLN A 76 -12.90 -17.78 3.27
N ILE A 77 -12.29 -16.70 3.78
CA ILE A 77 -11.34 -16.77 4.90
C ILE A 77 -12.05 -16.97 6.25
N ILE A 78 -13.27 -16.45 6.43
CA ILE A 78 -14.06 -16.59 7.67
C ILE A 78 -14.74 -17.98 7.78
N ARG A 79 -14.70 -18.77 6.71
CA ARG A 79 -15.34 -20.09 6.64
C ARG A 79 -14.45 -21.17 7.24
#